data_AF-A0A444YRX2-F1
#
_entry.id   AF-A0A444YRX2-F1
#
_cell.length_a   1.000
_cell.length_b   1.000
_cell.length_c   1.000
_cell.angle_alpha   90.00
_cell.angle_beta   90.00
_cell.angle_gamma   90.00
#
_symmetry.space_group_name_H-M   'P 1'
#
loop_
_entity.id
_entity.type
_entity.pdbx_description
1 polymer ?
#
loop_
_entity_poly.entity_id
_entity_poly.type
_entity_poly.pdbx_seq_one_letter_code
_entity_poly.pdbx_strand_id
1 'polypeptide(L)'
;MKKRLILFDNEDWSSHFDCHVYSHKQGAWSLRKNRFFAGSRNLKFDMPVICNGTIHFISDCYSYLTKDGTYFRPYIMSYEITNGDDEDESVETKFLRVSKEARRGSHDDSSHMNIFKWGEVAGYQIICLVRLRKRVFMVWILTNYESSSWRRIMKVRVKGMGLVKQNPVIKGFTVLNGDLVFATKKKVYSYGLTSEKYMVLSEICDHKCDSRFVHFVPYSDTLRPCGIGAKSLRPYLQLRKHDKPEKLELDTLNYLIRFT
;
A
#
# COMPACT_ATOMS: atom_id res chain seq x y z
N MET A 1 11.14 -6.79 16.61
CA MET A 1 11.19 -5.37 16.21
C MET A 1 10.75 -4.53 17.40
N LYS A 2 11.61 -3.63 17.93
CA LYS A 2 11.19 -2.69 18.98
C LYS A 2 10.13 -1.77 18.39
N LYS A 3 9.03 -1.52 19.12
CA LYS A 3 8.06 -0.49 18.72
C LYS A 3 8.78 0.86 18.78
N ARG A 4 8.71 1.62 17.69
CA ARG A 4 9.21 3.00 17.61
C ARG A 4 8.04 3.89 17.21
N LEU A 5 7.96 5.07 17.80
CA LEU A 5 7.03 6.10 17.38
C LEU A 5 7.83 7.13 16.58
N ILE A 6 7.36 7.42 15.38
CA ILE A 6 7.93 8.41 14.48
C ILE A 6 6.78 9.34 14.09
N LEU A 7 6.99 10.63 14.24
CA LEU A 7 6.07 11.69 13.85
C LEU A 7 6.72 12.47 12.70
N PHE A 8 5.96 12.64 11.62
CA PHE A 8 6.29 13.55 10.55
C PHE A 8 5.35 14.74 10.64
N ASP A 9 5.89 15.93 10.83
CA ASP A 9 5.15 17.17 10.94
C ASP A 9 5.79 18.26 10.08
N ASN A 10 5.03 19.32 9.88
CA ASN A 10 5.38 20.42 9.01
C ASN A 10 4.47 21.60 9.36
N GLU A 11 5.06 22.76 9.61
CA GLU A 11 4.31 23.96 9.99
C GLU A 11 3.60 24.63 8.80
N ASP A 12 3.94 24.26 7.55
CA ASP A 12 3.43 24.90 6.33
C ASP A 12 3.26 23.94 5.13
N TRP A 13 2.85 24.46 3.96
CA TRP A 13 2.91 23.77 2.66
C TRP A 13 4.37 23.58 2.20
N SER A 14 5.16 22.80 2.93
CA SER A 14 6.54 22.46 2.59
C SER A 14 6.66 21.07 1.98
N SER A 15 7.63 20.92 1.06
CA SER A 15 8.07 19.64 0.52
C SER A 15 8.97 18.85 1.48
N HIS A 16 9.27 19.41 2.65
CA HIS A 16 10.11 18.83 3.69
C HIS A 16 9.33 18.76 4.99
N PHE A 17 9.40 17.62 5.66
CA PHE A 17 8.78 17.35 6.95
C PHE A 17 9.85 17.19 8.01
N ASP A 18 9.62 17.78 9.16
CA ASP A 18 10.39 17.49 10.35
C ASP A 18 10.06 16.07 10.82
N CYS A 19 11.06 15.42 11.41
CA CYS A 19 10.96 14.01 11.80
C CYS A 19 11.32 13.88 13.26
N HIS A 20 10.33 13.56 14.07
CA HIS A 20 10.50 13.34 15.49
C HIS A 20 10.47 11.84 15.79
N VAL A 21 11.45 11.36 16.56
CA VAL A 21 11.53 9.97 17.00
C VAL A 21 11.38 9.92 18.51
N TYR A 22 10.47 9.08 19.00
CA TYR A 22 10.28 8.91 20.44
C TYR A 22 11.27 7.89 21.00
N SER A 23 12.04 8.31 22.01
CA SER A 23 12.92 7.44 22.79
C SER A 23 12.18 6.91 24.02
N HIS A 24 11.87 5.61 24.03
CA HIS A 24 11.28 4.98 25.21
C HIS A 24 12.19 4.99 26.44
N LYS A 25 13.51 5.02 26.25
CA LYS A 25 14.48 5.07 27.35
C LYS A 25 14.48 6.44 28.03
N GLN A 26 14.40 7.51 27.23
CA GLN A 26 14.44 8.89 27.72
C GLN A 26 13.04 9.45 28.02
N GLY A 27 11.99 8.80 27.53
CA GLY A 27 10.61 9.29 27.65
C GLY A 27 10.36 10.59 26.88
N ALA A 28 11.14 10.87 25.83
CA ALA A 28 11.16 12.15 25.13
C ALA A 28 11.17 11.97 23.61
N TRP A 29 10.70 13.00 22.90
CA TRP A 29 10.82 13.13 21.47
C TRP A 29 12.13 13.83 21.12
N SER A 30 12.88 13.28 20.16
CA SER A 30 14.05 13.95 19.57
C SER A 30 13.76 14.31 18.11
N LEU A 31 14.11 15.54 17.72
CA LEU A 31 14.07 15.99 16.34
C LEU A 31 15.29 15.45 15.60
N ARG A 32 15.09 14.79 14.46
CA ARG A 32 16.16 14.38 13.57
C ARG A 32 16.71 15.60 12.82
N LYS A 33 18.04 15.68 12.68
CA LYS A 33 18.72 16.76 11.95
C LYS A 33 18.25 16.88 10.49
N ASN A 34 17.98 15.74 9.84
CA ASN A 34 17.56 15.71 8.44
C ASN A 34 16.04 15.66 8.32
N ARG A 35 15.51 16.57 7.52
CA ARG A 35 14.08 16.63 7.18
C ARG A 35 13.74 15.59 6.12
N PHE A 36 12.56 15.00 6.22
CA PHE A 36 12.04 14.08 5.22
C PHE A 36 11.54 14.85 3.99
N PHE A 37 12.21 14.70 2.85
CA PHE A 37 11.75 15.22 1.58
C PHE A 37 10.56 14.39 1.05
N ALA A 38 9.42 15.04 0.88
CA ALA A 38 8.17 14.47 0.39
C ALA A 38 7.86 14.82 -1.09
N GLY A 39 8.65 15.73 -1.69
CA GLY A 39 8.36 16.29 -3.01
C GLY A 39 7.16 17.24 -3.01
N SER A 40 6.57 17.52 -4.18
CA SER A 40 5.51 18.53 -4.34
C SER A 40 4.07 17.99 -4.27
N ARG A 41 3.89 16.67 -4.08
CA ARG A 41 2.57 16.06 -3.89
C ARG A 41 2.34 15.69 -2.45
N ASN A 42 1.08 15.77 -2.00
CA ASN A 42 0.67 15.21 -0.73
C ASN A 42 0.95 13.71 -0.70
N LEU A 43 1.59 13.24 0.38
CA LEU A 43 1.83 11.84 0.64
C LEU A 43 0.71 11.24 1.49
N LYS A 44 0.45 9.95 1.29
CA LYS A 44 -0.51 9.19 2.09
C LYS A 44 0.16 8.63 3.35
N PHE A 45 0.19 9.42 4.41
CA PHE A 45 0.76 9.03 5.71
C PHE A 45 -0.11 8.04 6.50
N ASP A 46 -1.38 7.84 6.12
CA ASP A 46 -2.30 6.92 6.79
C ASP A 46 -2.06 5.44 6.44
N MET A 47 -1.36 5.17 5.33
CA MET A 47 -1.08 3.82 4.83
C MET A 47 0.39 3.64 4.43
N PRO A 48 1.36 3.82 5.36
CA PRO A 48 2.76 3.58 5.05
C PRO A 48 3.04 2.09 4.87
N VAL A 49 4.04 1.77 4.06
CA VAL A 49 4.58 0.42 3.93
C VAL A 49 5.97 0.37 4.53
N ILE A 50 6.15 -0.40 5.59
CA ILE A 50 7.45 -0.64 6.22
C ILE A 50 8.01 -1.95 5.66
N CYS A 51 9.11 -1.86 4.92
CA CYS A 51 9.80 -3.00 4.33
C CYS A 51 11.32 -2.78 4.45
N ASN A 52 12.04 -3.82 4.86
CA ASN A 52 13.52 -3.85 4.88
C ASN A 52 14.17 -2.65 5.59
N GLY A 53 13.61 -2.22 6.73
CA GLY A 53 14.13 -1.08 7.50
C GLY A 53 13.68 0.29 6.99
N THR A 54 12.86 0.36 5.94
CA THR A 54 12.48 1.62 5.28
C THR A 54 10.97 1.81 5.28
N ILE A 55 10.53 3.02 5.57
CA ILE A 55 9.12 3.45 5.48
C ILE A 55 8.88 4.02 4.09
N HIS A 56 7.81 3.58 3.43
CA HIS A 56 7.44 4.02 2.10
C HIS A 56 6.07 4.67 2.13
N PHE A 57 5.95 5.80 1.44
CA PHE A 57 4.72 6.56 1.28
C PHE A 57 4.46 6.79 -0.19
N ILE A 58 3.22 6.55 -0.64
CA ILE A 58 2.83 6.90 -2.00
C ILE A 58 2.21 8.31 -2.02
N SER A 59 2.52 9.09 -3.04
CA SER A 59 1.85 10.35 -3.29
C SER A 59 0.39 10.17 -3.74
N ASP A 60 -0.41 11.22 -3.62
CA ASP A 60 -1.72 11.28 -4.24
C ASP A 60 -1.65 11.31 -5.79
N CYS A 61 -2.83 11.38 -6.42
CA CYS A 61 -2.99 11.41 -7.87
C CYS A 61 -3.76 12.66 -8.36
N TYR A 62 -4.00 13.64 -7.50
CA TYR A 62 -4.87 14.78 -7.83
C TYR A 62 -4.22 15.73 -8.85
N SER A 63 -5.06 16.47 -9.57
CA SER A 63 -4.69 17.30 -10.72
C SER A 63 -4.35 18.76 -10.35
N TYR A 64 -3.71 19.00 -9.20
CA TYR A 64 -3.29 20.35 -8.80
C TYR A 64 -1.89 20.75 -9.28
N LEU A 65 -1.12 19.82 -9.88
CA LEU A 65 0.19 20.11 -10.47
C LEU A 65 0.11 20.24 -11.99
N THR A 66 0.97 21.07 -12.57
CA THR A 66 1.14 21.22 -14.02
C THR A 66 1.64 19.93 -14.65
N LYS A 67 1.13 19.58 -15.85
CA LYS A 67 1.43 18.30 -16.52
C LYS A 67 2.92 18.07 -16.80
N ASP A 68 3.65 19.16 -16.98
CA ASP A 68 5.07 19.15 -17.34
C ASP A 68 6.00 19.19 -16.11
N GLY A 69 5.43 19.35 -14.91
CA GLY A 69 6.20 19.36 -13.67
C GLY A 69 6.82 17.99 -13.35
N THR A 70 8.03 17.98 -12.78
CA THR A 70 8.76 16.77 -12.36
C THR A 70 7.93 15.86 -11.44
N TYR A 71 7.17 16.47 -10.53
CA TYR A 71 6.31 15.78 -9.56
C TYR A 71 4.87 15.57 -10.04
N PHE A 72 4.57 15.86 -11.32
CA PHE A 72 3.22 15.72 -11.85
C PHE A 72 2.69 14.29 -11.78
N ARG A 73 3.54 13.28 -11.86
CA ARG A 73 3.07 11.89 -11.81
C ARG A 73 3.22 11.32 -10.40
N PRO A 74 2.37 10.37 -10.00
CA PRO A 74 2.50 9.77 -8.68
C PRO A 74 3.84 9.05 -8.52
N TYR A 75 4.35 9.06 -7.30
CA TYR A 75 5.64 8.50 -6.92
C TYR A 75 5.57 7.91 -5.50
N ILE A 76 6.62 7.17 -5.13
CA ILE A 76 6.80 6.66 -3.78
C ILE A 76 8.03 7.37 -3.19
N MET A 77 7.88 7.95 -2.00
CA MET A 77 9.00 8.43 -1.20
C MET A 77 9.31 7.41 -0.13
N SER A 78 10.60 7.19 0.10
CA SER A 78 11.04 6.29 1.16
C SER A 78 11.96 7.00 2.15
N TYR A 79 11.86 6.57 3.40
CA TYR A 79 12.56 7.10 4.56
C TYR A 79 13.20 5.93 5.31
N GLU A 80 14.53 5.88 5.35
CA GLU A 80 15.27 4.82 6.02
C GLU A 80 15.22 4.98 7.54
N ILE A 81 14.85 3.91 8.25
CA ILE A 81 14.86 3.88 9.71
C ILE A 81 16.25 3.42 10.15
N THR A 82 17.14 4.37 10.40
CA THR A 82 18.47 4.06 10.92
C THR A 82 18.39 3.52 12.37
N ASN A 83 19.31 2.61 12.72
CA ASN A 83 19.29 1.91 14.00
C ASN A 83 20.00 2.64 15.13
N GLY A 84 20.77 3.68 14.83
CA GLY A 84 21.48 4.49 15.81
C GLY A 84 20.55 5.36 16.67
N ASP A 85 20.82 5.33 17.98
CA ASP A 85 20.46 6.42 18.90
C ASP A 85 21.32 7.68 18.58
N ASP A 86 22.35 7.54 17.73
CA ASP A 86 23.21 8.64 17.28
C ASP A 86 22.46 9.58 16.33
N GLU A 87 22.52 10.86 16.67
CA GLU A 87 21.81 11.96 16.00
C GLU A 87 22.47 12.39 14.68
N ASP A 88 23.55 11.72 14.27
CA ASP A 88 24.42 12.12 13.14
C ASP A 88 24.37 11.20 11.90
N GLU A 89 23.61 10.10 11.92
CA GLU A 89 23.43 9.30 10.69
C GLU A 89 22.51 10.05 9.71
N SER A 90 23.04 10.33 8.51
CA SER A 90 22.29 10.94 7.42
C SER A 90 21.13 10.03 7.03
N VAL A 91 19.90 10.54 7.12
CA VAL A 91 18.74 9.79 6.67
C VAL A 91 18.56 10.03 5.19
N GLU A 92 18.80 9.00 4.39
CA GLU A 92 18.64 9.08 2.95
C GLU A 92 17.15 8.95 2.58
N THR A 93 16.60 10.00 1.96
CA THR A 93 15.27 9.93 1.35
C THR A 93 15.41 9.52 -0.11
N LYS A 94 14.77 8.41 -0.50
CA LYS A 94 14.84 7.93 -1.89
C LYS A 94 13.52 8.14 -2.61
N PHE A 95 13.64 8.55 -3.87
CA PHE A 95 12.52 8.66 -4.80
C PHE A 95 12.39 7.37 -5.59
N LEU A 96 11.31 6.61 -5.36
CA LEU A 96 11.03 5.39 -6.09
C LEU A 96 9.97 5.68 -7.17
N ARG A 97 10.37 5.48 -8.43
CA ARG A 97 9.51 5.75 -9.58
C ARG A 97 8.47 4.63 -9.74
N VAL A 98 7.19 4.98 -9.82
CA VAL A 98 6.16 3.99 -10.14
C VAL A 98 6.11 3.68 -11.65
N SER A 99 5.66 2.48 -12.00
CA SER A 99 5.56 2.00 -13.39
C SER A 99 4.95 3.05 -14.35
N LYS A 100 5.55 3.22 -15.54
CA LYS A 100 5.02 4.11 -16.60
C LYS A 100 3.55 3.80 -16.90
N GLU A 101 3.19 2.51 -16.95
CA GLU A 101 1.81 2.08 -17.18
C GLU A 101 0.88 2.48 -16.03
N ALA A 102 1.33 2.28 -14.79
CA ALA A 102 0.56 2.63 -13.60
C ALA A 102 0.29 4.13 -13.52
N ARG A 103 1.20 4.98 -14.04
CA ARG A 103 1.04 6.44 -14.10
C ARG A 103 0.08 6.92 -15.18
N ARG A 104 -0.27 6.11 -16.19
CA ARG A 104 -1.05 6.56 -17.35
C ARG A 104 -2.47 6.96 -16.92
N GLY A 105 -2.80 8.24 -17.10
CA GLY A 105 -4.09 8.83 -16.69
C GLY A 105 -4.35 8.76 -15.19
N SER A 106 -3.30 8.91 -14.38
CA SER A 106 -3.37 9.03 -12.91
C SER A 106 -4.17 10.26 -12.47
N HIS A 107 -4.16 11.34 -13.24
CA HIS A 107 -4.94 12.57 -13.01
C HIS A 107 -6.46 12.44 -13.21
N ASP A 108 -6.97 11.21 -13.32
CA ASP A 108 -8.40 10.94 -13.43
C ASP A 108 -8.97 10.88 -12.00
N ASP A 109 -10.05 11.60 -11.71
CA ASP A 109 -10.61 11.69 -10.34
C ASP A 109 -11.04 10.33 -9.77
N SER A 110 -11.27 9.32 -10.62
CA SER A 110 -11.56 7.96 -10.20
C SER A 110 -10.32 7.09 -9.93
N SER A 111 -9.12 7.66 -10.11
CA SER A 111 -7.84 6.96 -9.99
C SER A 111 -7.31 7.02 -8.56
N HIS A 112 -7.44 5.90 -7.85
CA HIS A 112 -6.88 5.72 -6.52
C HIS A 112 -5.68 4.76 -6.59
N MET A 113 -4.53 5.18 -6.07
CA MET A 113 -3.31 4.36 -6.01
C MET A 113 -2.86 4.22 -4.56
N ASN A 114 -2.56 2.99 -4.14
CA ASN A 114 -2.01 2.67 -2.82
C ASN A 114 -0.88 1.66 -2.98
N ILE A 115 0.05 1.65 -2.04
CA ILE A 115 1.10 0.64 -1.91
C ILE A 115 0.80 -0.29 -0.75
N PHE A 116 1.23 -1.54 -0.85
CA PHE A 116 1.09 -2.53 0.20
C PHE A 116 2.32 -3.43 0.27
N LYS A 117 2.47 -4.13 1.40
CA LYS A 117 3.39 -5.25 1.50
C LYS A 117 2.84 -6.43 0.72
N TRP A 118 3.67 -7.04 -0.12
CA TRP A 118 3.29 -8.17 -0.96
C TRP A 118 3.63 -9.52 -0.32
N GLY A 119 4.91 -9.73 -0.05
CA GLY A 119 5.48 -10.99 0.39
C GLY A 119 6.99 -10.86 0.53
N GLU A 120 7.70 -11.98 0.65
CA GLU A 120 9.15 -12.02 0.79
C GLU A 120 9.75 -12.85 -0.35
N VAL A 121 10.79 -12.35 -1.00
CA VAL A 121 11.57 -13.10 -2.00
C VAL A 121 13.03 -13.02 -1.61
N ALA A 122 13.68 -14.17 -1.47
CA ALA A 122 15.08 -14.28 -1.06
C ALA A 122 15.42 -13.48 0.23
N GLY A 123 14.52 -13.43 1.21
CA GLY A 123 14.73 -12.67 2.45
C GLY A 123 14.25 -11.22 2.42
N TYR A 124 13.88 -10.70 1.25
CA TYR A 124 13.50 -9.29 1.07
C TYR A 124 12.00 -9.11 0.93
N GLN A 125 11.44 -8.21 1.75
CA GLN A 125 10.03 -7.85 1.66
C GLN A 125 9.79 -7.00 0.41
N ILE A 126 8.81 -7.42 -0.39
CA ILE A 126 8.43 -6.78 -1.65
C ILE A 126 7.23 -5.84 -1.43
N ILE A 127 7.25 -4.73 -2.17
CA ILE A 127 6.14 -3.78 -2.26
C ILE A 127 5.29 -4.12 -3.49
N CYS A 128 3.97 -4.11 -3.33
CA CYS A 128 3.05 -4.06 -4.46
C CYS A 128 2.37 -2.69 -4.56
N LEU A 129 2.00 -2.34 -5.78
CA LEU A 129 1.24 -1.15 -6.13
C LEU A 129 -0.12 -1.59 -6.64
N VAL A 130 -1.19 -1.10 -6.04
CA VAL A 130 -2.56 -1.33 -6.51
C VAL A 130 -3.14 -0.01 -6.98
N ARG A 131 -3.73 -0.04 -8.18
CA ARG A 131 -4.48 1.06 -8.74
C ARG A 131 -5.89 0.65 -9.05
N LEU A 132 -6.85 1.46 -8.61
CA LEU A 132 -8.22 1.41 -9.05
C LEU A 132 -8.50 2.62 -9.93
N ARG A 133 -8.97 2.42 -11.17
CA ARG A 133 -9.47 3.51 -12.03
C ARG A 133 -10.67 3.04 -12.82
N LYS A 134 -11.75 3.84 -12.89
CA LYS A 134 -12.98 3.50 -13.64
C LYS A 134 -13.45 2.06 -13.41
N ARG A 135 -13.38 1.60 -12.15
CA ARG A 135 -13.74 0.23 -11.71
C ARG A 135 -12.85 -0.87 -12.32
N VAL A 136 -11.61 -0.56 -12.66
CA VAL A 136 -10.58 -1.52 -13.07
C VAL A 136 -9.47 -1.51 -12.05
N PHE A 137 -9.21 -2.67 -11.44
CA PHE A 137 -8.05 -2.90 -10.62
C PHE A 137 -6.87 -3.30 -11.49
N MET A 138 -5.71 -2.73 -11.19
CA MET A 138 -4.43 -3.15 -11.73
C MET A 138 -3.45 -3.29 -10.57
N VAL A 139 -2.64 -4.34 -10.59
CA VAL A 139 -1.66 -4.65 -9.54
C VAL A 139 -0.31 -4.87 -10.17
N TRP A 140 0.71 -4.25 -9.59
CA TRP A 140 2.11 -4.43 -9.93
C TRP A 140 2.89 -4.85 -8.69
N ILE A 141 3.94 -5.64 -8.89
CA ILE A 141 4.93 -5.96 -7.86
C ILE A 141 6.25 -5.29 -8.22
N LEU A 142 6.96 -4.77 -7.23
CA LEU A 142 8.30 -4.22 -7.40
C LEU A 142 9.29 -5.39 -7.50
N THR A 143 9.89 -5.58 -8.67
CA THR A 143 10.81 -6.70 -8.95
C THR A 143 12.28 -6.34 -8.71
N ASN A 144 12.62 -5.05 -8.81
CA ASN A 144 13.94 -4.54 -8.47
C ASN A 144 13.78 -3.13 -7.87
N TYR A 145 14.25 -2.96 -6.64
CA TYR A 145 14.10 -1.72 -5.88
C TYR A 145 14.99 -0.61 -6.48
N GLU A 146 16.27 -0.89 -6.66
CA GLU A 146 17.27 0.08 -7.16
C GLU A 146 16.90 0.65 -8.53
N SER A 147 16.49 -0.21 -9.46
CA SER A 147 16.11 0.22 -10.81
C SER A 147 14.65 0.68 -10.92
N SER A 148 13.88 0.66 -9.81
CA SER A 148 12.43 0.93 -9.82
C SER A 148 11.67 0.08 -10.85
N SER A 149 12.00 -1.20 -10.98
CA SER A 149 11.37 -2.10 -11.96
C SER A 149 10.11 -2.73 -11.40
N TRP A 150 9.03 -2.70 -12.19
CA TRP A 150 7.71 -3.19 -11.79
C TRP A 150 7.18 -4.20 -12.79
N ARG A 151 6.61 -5.30 -12.30
CA ARG A 151 5.88 -6.27 -13.12
C ARG A 151 4.39 -6.19 -12.83
N ARG A 152 3.57 -6.02 -13.87
CA ARG A 152 2.11 -6.10 -13.74
C ARG A 152 1.71 -7.56 -13.56
N ILE A 153 0.94 -7.86 -12.51
CA ILE A 153 0.45 -9.22 -12.23
C ILE A 153 -1.06 -9.35 -12.42
N MET A 154 -1.79 -8.23 -12.39
CA MET A 154 -3.24 -8.25 -12.54
C MET A 154 -3.76 -7.01 -13.26
N LYS A 155 -4.76 -7.20 -14.12
CA LYS A 155 -5.65 -6.17 -14.64
C LYS A 155 -7.04 -6.75 -14.83
N VAL A 156 -7.98 -6.37 -13.97
CA VAL A 156 -9.34 -6.92 -14.03
C VAL A 156 -10.37 -5.85 -13.68
N ARG A 157 -11.48 -5.85 -14.41
CA ARG A 157 -12.61 -4.97 -14.12
C ARG A 157 -13.42 -5.57 -12.97
N VAL A 158 -13.94 -4.74 -12.06
CA VAL A 158 -14.76 -5.21 -10.92
C VAL A 158 -15.92 -6.10 -11.39
N LYS A 159 -16.58 -5.76 -12.50
CA LYS A 159 -17.59 -6.66 -13.13
C LYS A 159 -17.01 -8.02 -13.51
N GLY A 160 -15.82 -8.04 -14.09
CA GLY A 160 -15.12 -9.26 -14.53
C GLY A 160 -14.58 -10.11 -13.38
N MET A 161 -14.55 -9.60 -12.15
CA MET A 161 -14.26 -10.38 -10.95
C MET A 161 -15.45 -11.25 -10.49
N GLY A 162 -16.62 -11.18 -11.16
CA GLY A 162 -17.84 -11.87 -10.76
C GLY A 162 -18.95 -10.96 -10.22
N LEU A 163 -18.69 -9.65 -10.07
CA LEU A 163 -19.68 -8.66 -9.61
C LEU A 163 -20.46 -8.03 -10.77
N VAL A 164 -20.86 -8.86 -11.74
CA VAL A 164 -21.40 -8.45 -13.06
C VAL A 164 -22.68 -7.60 -12.92
N LYS A 165 -23.64 -8.05 -12.09
CA LYS A 165 -24.95 -7.39 -11.94
C LYS A 165 -24.88 -6.06 -11.19
N GLN A 166 -23.92 -5.90 -10.27
CA GLN A 166 -23.90 -4.77 -9.33
C GLN A 166 -22.97 -3.63 -9.78
N ASN A 167 -21.92 -3.94 -10.55
CA ASN A 167 -20.85 -2.99 -10.90
C ASN A 167 -20.49 -2.03 -9.75
N PRO A 168 -20.23 -2.54 -8.54
CA PRO A 168 -20.32 -1.71 -7.35
C PRO A 168 -19.27 -0.61 -7.35
N VAL A 169 -19.60 0.51 -6.71
CA VAL A 169 -18.62 1.52 -6.34
C VAL A 169 -17.76 0.94 -5.22
N ILE A 170 -16.44 0.96 -5.45
CA ILE A 170 -15.47 0.56 -4.43
C ILE A 170 -15.28 1.70 -3.45
N LYS A 171 -15.41 1.41 -2.17
CA LYS A 171 -15.30 2.37 -1.06
C LYS A 171 -13.92 2.37 -0.41
N GLY A 172 -13.15 1.30 -0.61
CA GLY A 172 -11.77 1.17 -0.16
C GLY A 172 -11.20 -0.17 -0.57
N PHE A 173 -9.88 -0.29 -0.53
CA PHE A 173 -9.19 -1.54 -0.82
C PHE A 173 -7.84 -1.63 -0.10
N THR A 174 -7.38 -2.85 0.11
CA THR A 174 -6.09 -3.19 0.68
C THR A 174 -5.56 -4.50 0.09
N VAL A 175 -4.29 -4.82 0.33
CA VAL A 175 -3.75 -6.16 0.11
C VAL A 175 -3.45 -6.78 1.47
N LEU A 176 -4.02 -7.94 1.71
CA LEU A 176 -3.84 -8.71 2.95
C LEU A 176 -3.61 -10.17 2.59
N ASN A 177 -2.56 -10.77 3.15
CA ASN A 177 -2.25 -12.20 2.99
C ASN A 177 -2.25 -12.68 1.52
N GLY A 178 -1.75 -11.87 0.59
CA GLY A 178 -1.72 -12.21 -0.84
C GLY A 178 -3.04 -12.04 -1.60
N ASP A 179 -4.09 -11.50 -0.97
CA ASP A 179 -5.37 -11.22 -1.62
C ASP A 179 -5.62 -9.71 -1.73
N LEU A 180 -6.30 -9.31 -2.79
CA LEU A 180 -6.91 -7.98 -2.90
C LEU A 180 -8.22 -8.00 -2.11
N VAL A 181 -8.26 -7.27 -1.00
CA VAL A 181 -9.48 -7.10 -0.21
C VAL A 181 -10.07 -5.74 -0.52
N PHE A 182 -11.37 -5.68 -0.82
CA PHE A 182 -12.03 -4.42 -1.13
C PHE A 182 -13.45 -4.36 -0.57
N ALA A 183 -13.85 -3.14 -0.19
CA ALA A 183 -15.18 -2.85 0.32
C ALA A 183 -16.03 -2.17 -0.75
N THR A 184 -17.31 -2.53 -0.77
CA THR A 184 -18.37 -1.86 -1.51
C THR A 184 -19.21 -1.02 -0.54
N LYS A 185 -20.44 -0.64 -0.91
CA LYS A 185 -21.32 0.06 0.04
C LYS A 185 -21.75 -0.84 1.22
N LYS A 186 -21.89 -2.15 0.99
CA LYS A 186 -22.49 -3.07 1.97
C LYS A 186 -21.64 -4.28 2.30
N LYS A 187 -20.69 -4.65 1.44
CA LYS A 187 -19.99 -5.93 1.48
C LYS A 187 -18.50 -5.77 1.29
N VAL A 188 -17.73 -6.64 1.94
CA VAL A 188 -16.29 -6.81 1.77
C VAL A 188 -16.02 -8.11 1.05
N TYR A 189 -15.12 -8.05 0.08
CA TYR A 189 -14.71 -9.19 -0.73
C TYR A 189 -13.19 -9.37 -0.68
N SER A 190 -12.72 -10.61 -0.82
CA SER A 190 -11.36 -10.93 -1.19
C SER A 190 -11.31 -11.42 -2.64
N TYR A 191 -10.23 -11.09 -3.32
CA TYR A 191 -9.91 -11.60 -4.65
C TYR A 191 -8.48 -12.11 -4.65
N GLY A 192 -8.29 -13.40 -4.90
CA GLY A 192 -6.98 -14.02 -4.76
C GLY A 192 -5.99 -13.51 -5.80
N LEU A 193 -4.81 -13.09 -5.34
CA LEU A 193 -3.73 -12.62 -6.22
C LEU A 193 -2.58 -13.64 -6.33
N THR A 194 -2.55 -14.65 -5.46
CA THR A 194 -1.61 -15.78 -5.46
C THR A 194 -2.33 -17.09 -5.11
N SER A 195 -1.68 -18.25 -5.33
CA SER A 195 -2.08 -19.60 -4.85
C SER A 195 -3.37 -20.21 -5.46
N GLU A 196 -3.89 -21.26 -4.82
CA GLU A 196 -5.07 -22.05 -5.23
C GLU A 196 -6.35 -21.21 -5.45
N LYS A 197 -6.44 -20.03 -4.83
CA LYS A 197 -7.55 -19.09 -4.99
C LYS A 197 -7.27 -17.97 -6.00
N TYR A 198 -6.27 -18.13 -6.86
CA TYR A 198 -5.93 -17.14 -7.87
C TYR A 198 -7.13 -16.79 -8.74
N MET A 199 -7.43 -15.50 -8.85
CA MET A 199 -8.58 -14.96 -9.57
C MET A 199 -9.95 -15.46 -9.09
N VAL A 200 -10.03 -15.98 -7.86
CA VAL A 200 -11.30 -16.36 -7.22
C VAL A 200 -11.78 -15.21 -6.34
N LEU A 201 -13.01 -14.77 -6.59
CA LEU A 201 -13.72 -13.82 -5.72
C LEU A 201 -14.40 -14.58 -4.58
N SER A 202 -14.26 -14.09 -3.36
CA SER A 202 -14.99 -14.58 -2.20
C SER A 202 -15.56 -13.42 -1.42
N GLU A 203 -16.80 -13.58 -0.95
CA GLU A 203 -17.40 -12.64 0.00
C GLU A 203 -16.85 -12.93 1.40
N ILE A 204 -16.39 -11.90 2.10
CA ILE A 204 -15.89 -12.03 3.48
C ILE A 204 -17.03 -11.76 4.46
N CYS A 205 -17.69 -10.60 4.35
CA CYS A 205 -18.77 -10.20 5.25
C CYS A 205 -19.53 -8.97 4.72
N ASP A 206 -20.76 -8.75 5.21
CA ASP A 206 -21.39 -7.43 5.13
C ASP A 206 -20.82 -6.44 6.16
N HIS A 207 -20.93 -5.14 5.88
CA HIS A 207 -20.63 -4.06 6.84
C HIS A 207 -21.70 -2.97 6.78
N LYS A 208 -21.82 -2.22 7.90
CA LYS A 208 -22.72 -1.06 8.03
C LYS A 208 -21.97 0.29 8.04
N CYS A 209 -20.69 0.30 7.67
CA CYS A 209 -19.91 1.53 7.57
C CYS A 209 -20.54 2.48 6.53
N ASP A 210 -21.18 3.55 7.00
CA ASP A 210 -21.85 4.56 6.17
C ASP A 210 -20.90 5.67 5.67
N SER A 211 -19.59 5.44 5.80
CA SER A 211 -18.60 6.38 5.32
C SER A 211 -18.52 6.41 3.79
N ARG A 212 -18.16 7.58 3.25
CA ARG A 212 -17.79 7.71 1.84
C ARG A 212 -16.59 6.83 1.48
N PHE A 213 -15.70 6.59 2.45
CA PHE A 213 -14.49 5.78 2.32
C PHE A 213 -14.41 4.73 3.42
N VAL A 214 -14.07 3.49 3.05
CA VAL A 214 -13.82 2.40 4.01
C VAL A 214 -12.32 2.22 4.13
N HIS A 215 -11.78 2.45 5.33
CA HIS A 215 -10.36 2.29 5.61
C HIS A 215 -10.09 0.90 6.20
N PHE A 216 -9.16 0.19 5.59
CA PHE A 216 -8.62 -1.05 6.14
C PHE A 216 -7.37 -0.72 6.94
N VAL A 217 -7.42 -0.94 8.25
CA VAL A 217 -6.30 -0.62 9.14
C VAL A 217 -5.57 -1.94 9.44
N PRO A 218 -4.31 -2.14 9.01
CA PRO A 218 -3.63 -3.44 9.09
C PRO A 218 -3.47 -3.98 10.52
N TYR A 219 -3.37 -3.10 11.51
CA TYR A 219 -3.25 -3.44 12.93
C TYR A 219 -4.60 -3.41 13.67
N SER A 220 -5.70 -3.25 12.94
CA SER A 220 -7.05 -3.42 13.47
C SER A 220 -7.72 -4.60 12.81
N ASP A 221 -8.31 -5.42 13.66
CA ASP A 221 -9.21 -6.50 13.32
C ASP A 221 -10.65 -6.02 13.03
N THR A 222 -10.87 -4.71 12.97
CA THR A 222 -12.18 -4.09 12.69
C THR A 222 -12.12 -3.18 11.47
N LEU A 223 -13.17 -3.20 10.66
CA LEU A 223 -13.43 -2.17 9.66
C LEU A 223 -13.97 -0.95 10.42
N ARG A 224 -13.23 0.15 10.50
CA ARG A 224 -13.68 1.36 11.20
C ARG A 224 -15.00 1.90 10.59
N PRO A 225 -15.91 2.51 11.38
CA PRO A 225 -15.69 3.25 12.62
C PRO A 225 -15.79 2.38 13.87
N CYS A 226 -14.93 2.61 14.85
CA CYS A 226 -14.99 1.96 16.16
C CYS A 226 -16.38 2.23 16.79
N GLY A 227 -17.18 1.20 17.00
CA GLY A 227 -18.54 1.35 17.54
C GLY A 227 -19.26 0.01 17.75
N ILE A 228 -20.33 0.04 18.55
CA ILE A 228 -21.20 -1.11 18.83
C ILE A 228 -21.76 -1.63 17.48
N GLY A 229 -21.38 -2.84 17.09
CA GLY A 229 -21.81 -3.48 15.83
C GLY A 229 -20.81 -3.49 14.67
N ALA A 230 -19.56 -3.06 14.88
CA ALA A 230 -18.49 -3.26 13.90
C ALA A 230 -18.21 -4.76 13.68
N LYS A 231 -18.31 -5.24 12.44
CA LYS A 231 -17.96 -6.62 12.10
C LYS A 231 -16.44 -6.81 12.09
N SER A 232 -15.99 -7.91 12.67
CA SER A 232 -14.58 -8.24 12.78
C SER A 232 -14.04 -8.93 11.53
N LEU A 233 -12.84 -8.54 11.09
CA LEU A 233 -12.04 -9.26 10.10
C LEU A 233 -11.23 -10.41 10.72
N ARG A 234 -11.30 -10.65 12.04
CA ARG A 234 -10.54 -11.71 12.73
C ARG A 234 -10.62 -13.07 12.05
N PRO A 235 -11.79 -13.58 11.62
CA PRO A 235 -11.85 -14.91 11.02
C PRO A 235 -10.98 -15.00 9.76
N TYR A 236 -11.00 -13.96 8.92
CA TYR A 236 -10.18 -13.88 7.72
C TYR A 236 -8.67 -13.72 8.03
N LEU A 237 -8.33 -12.95 9.07
CA LEU A 237 -6.95 -12.75 9.51
C LEU A 237 -6.33 -13.99 10.18
N GLN A 238 -7.15 -14.85 10.81
CA GLN A 238 -6.68 -16.06 11.51
C GLN A 238 -6.51 -17.26 10.58
N LEU A 239 -7.30 -17.36 9.51
CA LEU A 239 -7.31 -18.51 8.59
C LEU A 239 -5.97 -18.79 7.87
N ARG A 240 -5.02 -17.84 7.81
CA ARG A 240 -3.72 -18.03 7.15
C ARG A 240 -2.50 -17.99 8.06
N LYS A 241 -2.65 -17.95 9.38
CA LYS A 241 -1.47 -18.08 10.28
C LYS A 241 -0.79 -19.45 10.19
N HIS A 242 -1.39 -20.42 9.51
CA HIS A 242 -0.87 -21.78 9.34
C HIS A 242 -0.14 -22.05 8.03
N ASP A 243 -0.12 -21.12 7.07
CA ASP A 243 0.66 -21.30 5.85
C ASP A 243 2.07 -20.72 6.07
N LYS A 244 3.06 -21.60 6.13
CA LYS A 244 4.48 -21.23 6.12
C LYS A 244 4.75 -20.23 4.99
N PRO A 245 5.69 -19.28 5.14
CA PRO A 245 6.09 -18.43 4.02
C PRO A 245 6.55 -19.34 2.88
N GLU A 246 5.79 -19.35 1.77
CA GLU A 246 6.23 -20.00 0.54
C GLU A 246 7.55 -19.36 0.15
N LYS A 247 8.63 -20.15 0.25
CA LYS A 247 9.87 -19.88 -0.47
C LYS A 247 9.49 -19.91 -1.95
N LEU A 248 9.29 -18.73 -2.54
CA LEU A 248 9.23 -18.58 -3.99
C LEU A 248 10.63 -18.91 -4.52
N GLU A 249 10.83 -20.16 -4.94
CA GLU A 249 12.01 -20.55 -5.72
C GLU A 249 11.96 -19.87 -7.08
N LEU A 250 13.13 -19.41 -7.54
CA LEU A 250 13.29 -18.65 -8.77
C LEU A 250 12.74 -19.40 -10.01
N ASP A 251 12.71 -20.74 -9.95
CA ASP A 251 12.37 -21.61 -11.07
C ASP A 251 10.85 -21.76 -11.31
N THR A 252 10.00 -21.49 -10.31
CA THR A 252 8.54 -21.53 -10.50
C THR A 252 8.02 -20.30 -11.29
N LEU A 253 8.84 -19.25 -11.42
CA LEU A 253 8.52 -18.08 -12.24
C LEU A 253 8.66 -18.35 -13.75
N ASN A 254 9.47 -19.34 -14.15
CA ASN A 254 9.77 -19.62 -15.56
C ASN A 254 8.76 -20.55 -16.24
N TYR A 255 7.88 -21.22 -15.48
CA TYR A 255 6.93 -22.20 -16.03
C TYR A 255 5.54 -21.65 -16.40
N LEU A 256 5.24 -20.38 -16.14
CA LEU A 256 3.91 -19.79 -16.38
C LEU A 256 3.81 -18.91 -17.64
N ILE A 257 4.75 -19.05 -18.58
CA ILE A 257 4.65 -18.46 -19.93
C ILE A 257 4.77 -19.55 -20.99
N ARG A 258 3.63 -20.15 -21.34
CA ARG A 258 3.30 -20.53 -22.71
C ARG A 258 1.80 -20.44 -22.88
N PHE A 259 1.32 -19.45 -23.64
CA PHE A 259 0.25 -19.67 -24.60
C PHE A 259 0.50 -18.77 -25.81
N THR A 260 0.26 -19.37 -26.97
CA THR A 260 0.45 -18.93 -28.37
C THR A 260 0.27 -17.45 -28.67
#